data_AF-A0A8J4ARA7-F1
#
_entry.id   AF-A0A8J4ARA7-F1
#
_cell.length_a   1.000
_cell.length_b   1.000
_cell.length_c   1.000
_cell.angle_alpha   90.00
_cell.angle_beta   90.00
_cell.angle_gamma   90.00
#
_symmetry.space_group_name_H-M   'P 1'
#
loop_
_entity.id
_entity.type
_entity.pdbx_description
1 polymer ?
#
loop_
_entity_poly.entity_id
_entity_poly.type
_entity_poly.pdbx_seq_one_letter_code
_entity_poly.pdbx_strand_id
1 'polypeptide(L)'
;MSAYFGDKGIIHGTTVGYTPEQNGAAERLNRTLLEKTRAMLAESGLPQKLWGEAMATANRLRNISPIVGVKVTPYEAFTGTKPDVGYLRTFGCAAYAHVPKEKRNKLQPVSRKGVLVGYESGKQYRILFGNVIGVHSAVKFDETAVGGSSEVSDDESEEDPEEA
;
A
#
# COMPACT_ATOMS: atom_id res chain seq x y z
N MET A 1 2.49 8.80 28.65
CA MET A 1 3.63 8.65 27.73
C MET A 1 4.95 8.42 28.45
N SER A 2 5.37 9.31 29.37
CA SER A 2 6.65 9.16 30.10
C SER A 2 6.75 7.88 30.93
N ALA A 3 5.68 7.46 31.62
CA ALA A 3 5.66 6.20 32.37
C ALA A 3 5.86 4.95 31.49
N TYR A 4 5.31 4.95 30.26
CA TYR A 4 5.49 3.86 29.30
C TYR A 4 6.94 3.79 28.79
N PHE A 5 7.55 4.95 28.52
CA PHE A 5 8.94 5.00 28.08
C PHE A 5 9.90 4.55 29.18
N GLY A 6 9.66 4.94 30.43
CA GLY A 6 10.42 4.47 31.59
C GLY A 6 10.36 2.95 31.75
N ASP A 7 9.17 2.36 31.66
CA ASP A 7 8.97 0.90 31.72
C ASP A 7 9.70 0.16 30.59
N LYS A 8 9.75 0.75 29.39
CA LYS A 8 10.45 0.18 28.21
C LYS A 8 11.94 0.52 28.13
N GLY A 9 12.49 1.26 29.09
CA GLY A 9 13.89 1.72 29.05
C GLY A 9 14.20 2.69 27.90
N ILE A 10 13.19 3.41 27.39
CA ILE A 10 13.32 4.37 26.28
C ILE A 10 13.60 5.76 26.83
N ILE A 11 14.68 6.39 26.38
CA ILE A 11 15.00 7.79 26.70
C ILE A 11 14.26 8.69 25.72
N HIS A 12 13.29 9.45 26.22
CA HIS A 12 12.54 10.41 25.40
C HIS A 12 13.22 11.79 25.43
N GLY A 13 13.90 12.14 24.34
CA GLY A 13 14.44 13.48 24.12
C GLY A 13 13.44 14.36 23.39
N THR A 14 13.03 15.48 23.99
CA THR A 14 12.19 16.49 23.33
C THR A 14 13.05 17.56 22.68
N THR A 15 12.69 17.98 21.47
CA THR A 15 13.32 19.14 20.84
C THR A 15 12.95 20.42 21.59
N VAL A 16 13.84 21.41 21.54
CA VAL A 16 13.56 22.72 22.13
C VAL A 16 12.46 23.39 21.30
N GLY A 17 11.50 24.02 21.97
CA GLY A 17 10.45 24.79 21.30
C GLY A 17 11.06 25.85 20.39
N TYR A 18 10.48 26.05 19.20
CA TYR A 18 10.92 27.01 18.19
C TYR A 18 12.30 26.74 17.55
N THR A 19 12.81 25.50 17.60
CA THR A 19 14.02 25.08 16.88
C THR A 19 13.70 24.04 15.79
N PRO A 20 13.03 24.43 14.69
CA PRO A 20 12.64 23.50 13.60
C PRO A 20 13.82 22.80 12.95
N GLU A 21 15.03 23.36 13.05
CA GLU A 21 16.27 22.78 12.51
C GLU A 21 16.57 21.39 13.10
N GLN A 22 16.18 21.15 14.37
CA GLN A 22 16.36 19.85 15.02
C GLN A 22 15.45 18.76 14.42
N ASN A 23 14.33 19.14 13.80
CA ASN A 23 13.37 18.22 13.19
C ASN A 23 13.55 18.05 11.68
N GLY A 24 14.53 18.74 11.08
CA GLY A 24 14.70 18.81 9.63
C GLY A 24 14.87 17.45 8.95
N ALA A 25 15.41 16.44 9.63
CA ALA A 25 15.52 15.09 9.09
C ALA A 25 14.13 14.43 8.90
N ALA A 26 13.26 14.53 9.90
CA ALA A 26 11.90 13.99 9.83
C ALA A 26 11.04 14.77 8.82
N GLU A 27 11.17 16.10 8.79
CA GLU A 27 10.45 16.94 7.82
C GLU A 27 10.81 16.61 6.37
N ARG A 28 12.11 16.44 6.08
CA ARG A 28 12.57 16.02 4.75
C ARG A 28 12.02 14.66 4.37
N LEU A 29 12.02 13.69 5.30
CA LEU A 29 11.48 12.36 5.04
C LEU A 29 9.97 12.42 4.75
N ASN A 30 9.21 13.13 5.58
CA ASN A 30 7.77 13.28 5.42
C ASN A 30 7.43 13.93 4.08
N ARG A 31 8.17 14.98 3.68
CA ARG A 31 8.01 15.61 2.36
C ARG A 31 8.24 14.61 1.23
N THR A 32 9.35 13.87 1.26
CA THR A 32 9.66 12.86 0.23
C THR A 32 8.61 11.76 0.15
N LEU A 33 8.11 11.25 1.29
CA LEU A 33 7.07 10.23 1.30
C LEU A 33 5.76 10.75 0.71
N LEU A 34 5.41 11.99 1.04
CA LEU A 34 4.17 12.60 0.58
C LEU A 34 4.21 12.94 -0.91
N GLU A 35 5.35 13.39 -1.44
CA GLU A 35 5.58 13.56 -2.88
C GLU A 35 5.45 12.24 -3.65
N LYS A 36 6.07 11.16 -3.15
CA LYS A 36 5.93 9.82 -3.75
C LYS A 36 4.48 9.33 -3.72
N THR A 37 3.80 9.52 -2.59
CA THR A 37 2.39 9.14 -2.42
C THR A 37 1.52 9.86 -3.45
N ARG A 38 1.71 11.17 -3.63
CA ARG A 38 0.99 11.97 -4.63
C ARG A 38 1.24 11.46 -6.05
N ALA A 39 2.51 11.19 -6.40
CA ALA A 39 2.86 10.68 -7.72
C ALA A 39 2.22 9.30 -8.00
N MET A 40 2.24 8.40 -7.03
CA MET A 40 1.65 7.06 -7.16
C MET A 40 0.13 7.11 -7.33
N LEU A 41 -0.56 7.97 -6.58
CA LEU A 41 -2.00 8.18 -6.74
C LEU A 41 -2.36 8.82 -8.08
N ALA A 42 -1.58 9.82 -8.52
CA ALA A 42 -1.79 10.48 -9.80
C ALA A 42 -1.63 9.52 -10.98
N GLU A 43 -0.57 8.71 -10.99
CA GLU A 43 -0.31 7.73 -12.06
C GLU A 43 -1.36 6.61 -12.09
N SER A 44 -1.79 6.12 -10.92
CA SER A 44 -2.75 5.00 -10.84
C SER A 44 -4.21 5.39 -11.09
N GLY A 45 -4.54 6.69 -11.08
CA GLY A 45 -5.92 7.17 -11.15
C GLY A 45 -6.79 6.75 -9.95
N LEU A 46 -6.18 6.30 -8.85
CA LEU A 46 -6.90 5.83 -7.67
C LEU A 46 -7.41 6.99 -6.79
N PRO A 47 -8.53 6.81 -6.07
CA PRO A 47 -9.09 7.86 -5.22
C PRO A 47 -8.15 8.21 -4.06
N GLN A 48 -8.13 9.49 -3.68
CA GLN A 48 -7.29 9.99 -2.58
C GLN A 48 -7.56 9.30 -1.23
N LYS A 49 -8.73 8.68 -1.05
CA LYS A 49 -9.06 7.86 0.14
C LYS A 49 -8.03 6.74 0.40
N LEU A 50 -7.33 6.28 -0.65
CA LEU A 50 -6.30 5.24 -0.56
C LEU A 50 -4.90 5.78 -0.26
N TRP A 51 -4.77 7.04 0.17
CA TRP A 51 -3.47 7.65 0.47
C TRP A 51 -2.65 6.87 1.51
N GLY A 52 -3.29 6.22 2.48
CA GLY A 52 -2.60 5.42 3.48
C GLY A 52 -1.87 4.21 2.88
N GLU A 53 -2.51 3.54 1.92
CA GLU A 53 -1.93 2.39 1.20
C GLU A 53 -0.80 2.84 0.25
N ALA A 54 -1.01 3.96 -0.44
CA ALA A 54 0.01 4.57 -1.27
C ALA A 54 1.23 5.02 -0.44
N MET A 55 1.01 5.61 0.74
CA MET A 55 2.08 6.05 1.63
C MET A 55 2.85 4.88 2.24
N ALA A 56 2.16 3.83 2.67
CA ALA A 56 2.80 2.61 3.15
C ALA A 56 3.68 1.97 2.05
N THR A 57 3.18 1.95 0.81
CA THR A 57 3.94 1.47 -0.35
C THR A 57 5.14 2.37 -0.64
N ALA A 58 4.96 3.68 -0.65
CA ALA A 58 6.05 4.64 -0.86
C ALA A 58 7.16 4.50 0.20
N ASN A 59 6.79 4.29 1.46
CA ASN A 59 7.72 4.04 2.55
C ASN A 59 8.50 2.73 2.36
N ARG A 60 7.80 1.65 1.98
CA ARG A 60 8.45 0.36 1.69
C ARG A 60 9.44 0.49 0.53
N LEU A 61 9.03 1.13 -0.57
CA LEU A 61 9.90 1.40 -1.71
C LEU A 61 11.11 2.22 -1.31
N ARG A 62 10.95 3.24 -0.46
CA ARG A 62 12.06 4.05 0.03
C ARG A 62 13.06 3.23 0.85
N ASN A 63 12.59 2.31 1.68
CA ASN A 63 13.47 1.50 2.53
C ASN A 63 14.26 0.44 1.77
N ILE A 64 13.73 -0.04 0.64
CA ILE A 64 14.41 -1.05 -0.20
C ILE A 64 15.12 -0.43 -1.43
N SER A 65 14.99 0.88 -1.65
CA SER A 65 15.72 1.59 -2.70
C SER A 65 17.04 2.13 -2.18
N PRO A 66 18.12 2.13 -2.98
CA PRO A 66 19.34 2.84 -2.63
C PRO A 66 19.09 4.32 -2.41
N ILE A 67 19.79 4.92 -1.45
CA ILE A 67 19.79 6.36 -1.22
C ILE A 67 21.08 6.93 -1.81
N VAL A 68 21.00 8.13 -2.39
CA VAL A 68 22.16 8.85 -2.92
C VAL A 68 23.27 8.91 -1.87
N GLY A 69 24.48 8.51 -2.25
CA GLY A 69 25.65 8.48 -1.37
C GLY A 69 25.79 7.25 -0.49
N VAL A 70 24.85 6.29 -0.53
CA VAL A 70 24.90 5.05 0.25
C VAL A 70 24.91 3.85 -0.69
N LYS A 71 25.85 2.91 -0.48
CA LYS A 71 26.01 1.70 -1.32
C LYS A 71 24.96 0.62 -1.05
N VAL A 72 24.36 0.65 0.14
CA VAL A 72 23.37 -0.33 0.62
C VAL A 72 22.02 0.32 0.80
N THR A 73 20.95 -0.47 0.74
CA THR A 73 19.60 0.02 1.01
C THR A 73 19.41 0.24 2.52
N PRO A 74 18.51 1.15 2.96
CA PRO A 74 18.18 1.28 4.39
C PRO A 74 17.75 -0.04 5.03
N TYR A 75 17.01 -0.86 4.29
CA TYR A 75 16.61 -2.20 4.71
C TYR A 75 17.82 -3.11 4.95
N GLU A 76 18.77 -3.14 4.02
CA GLU A 76 20.01 -3.92 4.16
C GLU A 76 20.89 -3.40 5.30
N ALA A 77 20.97 -2.07 5.48
CA ALA A 77 21.72 -1.47 6.59
C ALA A 77 21.12 -1.84 7.96
N PHE A 78 19.78 -1.96 8.04
CA PHE A 78 19.08 -2.30 9.28
C PHE A 78 19.06 -3.81 9.57
N THR A 79 18.90 -4.65 8.55
CA THR A 79 18.70 -6.11 8.70
C THR A 79 19.92 -6.95 8.36
N GLY A 80 20.95 -6.36 7.74
CA GLY A 80 22.10 -7.07 7.19
C GLY A 80 21.80 -7.92 5.96
N THR A 81 20.56 -7.91 5.46
CA THR A 81 20.12 -8.77 4.36
C THR A 81 19.69 -7.95 3.15
N LYS A 82 20.12 -8.34 1.95
CA LYS A 82 19.68 -7.69 0.71
C LYS A 82 18.18 -7.91 0.48
N PRO A 83 17.40 -6.86 0.20
CA PRO A 83 15.98 -7.02 -0.08
C PRO A 83 15.77 -7.75 -1.41
N ASP A 84 14.86 -8.72 -1.42
CA ASP A 84 14.29 -9.25 -2.67
C ASP A 84 13.40 -8.15 -3.28
N VAL A 85 13.59 -7.83 -4.56
CA VAL A 85 12.78 -6.82 -5.28
C VAL A 85 11.92 -7.45 -6.37
N GLY A 86 12.03 -8.76 -6.61
CA GLY A 86 11.30 -9.45 -7.68
C GLY A 86 9.79 -9.56 -7.44
N TYR A 87 9.34 -9.31 -6.22
CA TYR A 87 7.92 -9.23 -5.87
C TYR A 87 7.31 -7.85 -6.12
N LEU A 88 8.11 -6.82 -6.42
CA LEU A 88 7.57 -5.49 -6.68
C LEU A 88 6.79 -5.46 -7.98
N ARG A 89 5.70 -4.70 -7.95
CA ARG A 89 4.73 -4.51 -9.01
C ARG A 89 4.27 -3.05 -9.03
N THR A 90 3.84 -2.59 -10.19
CA THR A 90 3.32 -1.23 -10.38
C THR A 90 2.09 -1.00 -9.52
N PHE A 91 2.14 0.00 -8.63
CA PHE A 91 0.99 0.37 -7.81
C PHE A 91 -0.17 0.82 -8.71
N GLY A 92 -1.38 0.36 -8.40
CA GLY A 92 -2.56 0.67 -9.21
C GLY A 92 -2.75 -0.21 -10.45
N CYS A 93 -1.90 -1.22 -10.66
CA CYS A 93 -2.07 -2.15 -11.78
C CYS A 93 -3.23 -3.13 -11.54
N ALA A 94 -3.76 -3.67 -12.63
CA ALA A 94 -4.76 -4.73 -12.55
C ALA A 94 -4.16 -6.01 -11.95
N ALA A 95 -4.86 -6.55 -10.95
CA ALA A 95 -4.45 -7.71 -10.18
C ALA A 95 -5.54 -8.79 -10.21
N TYR A 96 -5.19 -10.01 -10.60
CA TYR A 96 -6.08 -11.16 -10.66
C TYR A 96 -5.73 -12.14 -9.55
N ALA A 97 -6.48 -12.06 -8.44
CA ALA A 97 -6.28 -12.93 -7.28
C ALA A 97 -6.93 -14.30 -7.50
N HIS A 98 -6.20 -15.38 -7.24
CA HIS A 98 -6.72 -16.74 -7.40
C HIS A 98 -7.78 -17.07 -6.32
N VAL A 99 -8.91 -17.65 -6.75
CA VAL A 99 -9.98 -18.13 -5.88
C VAL A 99 -9.80 -19.65 -5.65
N PRO A 100 -9.60 -20.11 -4.40
CA PRO A 100 -9.45 -21.53 -4.08
C PRO A 100 -10.65 -22.36 -4.57
N LYS A 101 -10.39 -23.62 -4.97
CA LYS A 101 -11.44 -24.55 -5.43
C LYS A 101 -12.56 -24.75 -4.41
N GLU A 102 -12.24 -24.71 -3.11
CA GLU A 102 -13.21 -24.85 -2.02
C GLU A 102 -14.25 -23.72 -1.98
N LYS A 103 -13.91 -22.55 -2.52
CA LYS A 103 -14.76 -21.35 -2.53
C LYS A 103 -15.41 -21.10 -3.89
N ARG A 104 -15.29 -22.05 -4.83
CA ARG A 104 -15.86 -21.90 -6.17
C ARG A 104 -16.47 -23.19 -6.70
N ASN A 105 -17.62 -23.06 -7.37
CA ASN A 105 -18.21 -24.14 -8.14
C ASN A 105 -17.46 -24.34 -9.47
N LYS A 106 -17.64 -25.50 -10.13
CA LYS A 106 -16.89 -25.87 -11.35
C LYS A 106 -17.01 -24.84 -12.49
N LEU A 107 -18.11 -24.10 -12.54
CA LEU A 107 -18.38 -23.08 -13.57
C LEU A 107 -18.00 -21.65 -13.17
N GLN A 108 -17.62 -21.42 -11.90
CA GLN A 108 -17.27 -20.08 -11.43
C GLN A 108 -15.84 -19.68 -11.83
N PRO A 109 -15.59 -18.36 -12.00
CA PRO A 109 -14.28 -17.85 -12.39
C PRO A 109 -13.18 -18.27 -11.41
N VAL A 110 -12.00 -18.55 -11.96
CA VAL A 110 -10.82 -19.00 -11.21
C VAL A 110 -10.15 -17.85 -10.45
N SER A 111 -10.39 -16.62 -10.89
CA SER A 111 -9.75 -15.42 -10.34
C SER A 111 -10.74 -14.29 -10.15
N ARG A 112 -10.45 -13.43 -9.19
CA ARG A 112 -11.16 -12.18 -8.95
C ARG A 112 -10.26 -11.03 -9.41
N LYS A 113 -10.78 -10.18 -10.30
CA LYS A 113 -10.10 -8.95 -10.74
C LYS A 113 -10.19 -7.89 -9.63
N GLY A 114 -9.09 -7.22 -9.37
CA GLY A 114 -8.96 -6.10 -8.44
C GLY A 114 -7.78 -5.21 -8.83
N VAL A 115 -7.40 -4.30 -7.94
CA VAL A 115 -6.30 -3.35 -8.16
C VAL A 115 -5.26 -3.52 -7.06
N LEU A 116 -3.97 -3.55 -7.42
CA LEU A 116 -2.90 -3.57 -6.44
C LEU A 116 -2.83 -2.23 -5.71
N VAL A 117 -3.05 -2.24 -4.39
CA VAL A 117 -2.96 -1.05 -3.54
C VAL A 117 -1.83 -1.14 -2.53
N GLY A 118 -1.15 -2.27 -2.37
CA GLY A 118 0.01 -2.31 -1.49
C GLY A 118 0.55 -3.68 -1.21
N TYR A 119 1.37 -3.75 -0.17
CA TYR A 119 2.11 -4.95 0.23
C TYR A 119 1.87 -5.22 1.70
N GLU A 120 1.78 -6.50 2.03
CA GLU A 120 1.72 -6.99 3.40
C GLU A 120 3.07 -7.64 3.77
N SER A 121 3.13 -8.28 4.93
CA SER A 121 4.32 -9.03 5.38
C SER A 121 4.67 -10.16 4.39
N GLY A 122 5.96 -10.24 4.01
CA GLY A 122 6.45 -11.24 3.05
C GLY A 122 6.03 -10.95 1.60
N LYS A 123 5.61 -12.01 0.89
CA LYS A 123 5.18 -11.99 -0.54
C LYS A 123 3.66 -11.99 -0.66
N GLN A 124 3.02 -11.10 0.10
CA GLN A 124 1.58 -10.91 0.13
C GLN A 124 1.24 -9.50 -0.35
N TYR A 125 0.15 -9.39 -1.10
CA TYR A 125 -0.29 -8.17 -1.76
C TYR A 125 -1.64 -7.75 -1.20
N ARG A 126 -1.82 -6.44 -1.03
CA ARG A 126 -3.11 -5.83 -0.68
C ARG A 126 -3.80 -5.44 -1.97
N ILE A 127 -4.96 -6.05 -2.23
CA ILE A 127 -5.73 -5.89 -3.46
C ILE A 127 -7.07 -5.28 -3.10
N LEU A 128 -7.43 -4.22 -3.81
CA LEU A 128 -8.73 -3.59 -3.73
C LEU A 128 -9.72 -4.31 -4.66
N PHE A 129 -10.83 -4.77 -4.10
CA PHE A 129 -11.98 -5.30 -4.81
C PHE A 129 -13.19 -4.41 -4.54
N GLY A 130 -13.54 -3.53 -5.47
CA GLY A 130 -14.54 -2.49 -5.23
C GLY A 130 -14.09 -1.59 -4.07
N ASN A 131 -14.75 -1.70 -2.92
CA ASN A 131 -14.43 -0.92 -1.72
C ASN A 131 -13.73 -1.72 -0.60
N VAL A 132 -13.39 -3.00 -0.83
CA VAL A 132 -12.79 -3.87 0.20
C VAL A 132 -11.35 -4.23 -0.17
N ILE A 133 -10.44 -4.06 0.77
CA ILE A 133 -9.03 -4.47 0.62
C ILE A 133 -8.85 -5.88 1.19
N GLY A 134 -8.39 -6.81 0.36
CA GLY A 134 -8.04 -8.17 0.75
C GLY A 134 -6.54 -8.45 0.60
N VAL A 135 -6.01 -9.37 1.42
CA VAL A 135 -4.61 -9.81 1.34
C VAL A 135 -4.52 -11.13 0.58
N HIS A 136 -3.68 -11.18 -0.45
CA HIS A 136 -3.53 -12.36 -1.31
C HIS A 136 -2.06 -12.62 -1.67
N SER A 137 -1.65 -13.89 -1.72
CA SER A 137 -0.30 -14.31 -2.15
C SER A 137 -0.27 -14.81 -3.61
N ALA A 138 -1.32 -15.51 -4.05
CA ALA A 138 -1.44 -16.05 -5.40
C ALA A 138 -2.18 -15.04 -6.31
N VAL A 139 -1.41 -14.20 -6.99
CA VAL A 139 -1.92 -13.08 -7.79
C VAL A 139 -1.15 -12.99 -9.10
N LYS A 140 -1.88 -12.79 -10.20
CA LYS A 140 -1.29 -12.43 -11.50
C LYS A 140 -1.52 -10.96 -11.78
N PHE A 141 -0.48 -10.24 -12.20
CA PHE A 141 -0.54 -8.81 -12.45
C PHE A 141 -0.53 -8.53 -13.95
N ASP A 142 -1.30 -7.54 -14.35
CA ASP A 142 -1.21 -6.91 -15.66
C ASP A 142 -0.78 -5.46 -15.45
N GLU A 143 0.49 -5.20 -15.70
CA GLU A 143 1.13 -3.89 -15.47
C GLU A 143 0.98 -2.95 -16.67
N THR A 144 0.40 -3.41 -17.79
CA THR A 144 0.09 -2.55 -18.94
C THR A 144 -1.19 -1.76 -18.73
N ALA A 145 -2.11 -2.28 -17.92
CA ALA A 145 -3.32 -1.61 -17.51
C ALA A 145 -3.08 -0.87 -16.18
N VAL A 146 -2.58 0.36 -16.28
CA VAL A 146 -2.53 1.33 -15.17
C VAL A 146 -3.76 2.21 -15.26
N GLY A 147 -4.52 2.32 -14.17
CA GLY A 147 -5.80 3.02 -14.15
C GLY A 147 -6.92 2.09 -13.73
N GLY A 148 -7.50 2.37 -12.55
CA GLY A 148 -8.66 1.67 -12.07
C GLY A 148 -9.82 1.81 -13.07
N SER A 149 -10.10 0.76 -13.83
CA SER A 149 -11.43 0.56 -14.41
C SER A 149 -12.37 0.12 -13.29
N SER A 150 -12.69 1.06 -12.39
CA SER A 150 -13.89 0.95 -11.56
C SER A 150 -15.03 1.54 -12.37
N GLU A 151 -15.64 0.72 -13.24
CA GLU A 151 -17.06 0.91 -13.53
C GLU A 151 -17.78 0.68 -12.20
N VAL A 152 -18.12 1.77 -11.53
CA VAL A 152 -19.13 1.77 -10.49
C VAL A 152 -20.44 1.53 -11.25
N SER A 153 -20.88 0.28 -11.28
CA SER A 153 -22.26 -0.04 -11.59
C SER A 153 -23.06 0.34 -10.36
N ASP A 154 -23.56 1.58 -10.34
CA ASP A 154 -24.73 1.92 -9.57
C ASP A 154 -25.91 1.28 -10.32
N ASP A 155 -26.21 0.03 -9.97
CA ASP A 155 -27.44 -0.64 -10.40
C ASP A 155 -28.22 -1.04 -9.14
N GLU A 156 -28.90 -0.05 -8.58
CA GLU A 156 -30.10 -0.26 -7.78
C GLU A 156 -31.17 0.73 -8.28
N SER A 157 -31.91 0.31 -9.31
CA SER A 157 -33.28 0.76 -9.51
C SER A 157 -34.13 -0.39 -10.02
N GLU A 158 -35.12 -0.76 -9.21
CA GLU A 158 -36.46 -1.28 -9.53
C GLU A 158 -36.89 -2.18 -8.36
N GLU A 159 -38.07 -2.11 -7.76
CA GLU A 159 -39.23 -1.21 -7.80
C GLU A 159 -40.07 -1.74 -6.62
N ASP A 160 -40.81 -0.86 -5.93
CA ASP A 160 -41.79 -1.29 -4.91
C ASP A 160 -42.80 -2.29 -5.51
N PRO A 161 -43.45 -3.10 -4.66
CA PRO A 161 -44.88 -3.19 -4.78
C PRO A 161 -45.59 -2.79 -3.50
N GLU A 162 -46.55 -1.90 -3.74
CA GLU A 162 -47.68 -1.50 -2.92
C GLU A 162 -48.55 -2.71 -2.46
N GLU A 163 -49.32 -2.45 -1.40
CA GLU A 163 -50.44 -3.23 -0.83
C GLU A 163 -50.17 -4.46 0.06
N ALA A 164 -50.37 -4.27 1.37
CA ALA A 164 -51.67 -4.57 2.02
C ALA A 164 -51.78 -3.89 3.40
#